data_AF-A0A6A4IK90-F1
#
_entry.id   AF-A0A6A4IK90-F1
#
_cell.length_a   1.000
_cell.length_b   1.000
_cell.length_c   1.000
_cell.angle_alpha   90.00
_cell.angle_beta   90.00
_cell.angle_gamma   90.00
#
_symmetry.space_group_name_H-M   'P 1'
#
loop_
_entity.id
_entity.type
_entity.pdbx_description
1 polymer ?
#
loop_
_entity_poly.entity_id
_entity_poly.type
_entity_poly.pdbx_seq_one_letter_code
_entity_poly.pdbx_strand_id
1 'polypeptide(L)'
;MHVIAVVFLLFSVLSGFLQLAWSIMRWYLLKRNSGINEIKETGEPSGRKLLNGIAVICGGSIAGLLAARVCHEFFERVVIIEPEGWLNGEDGMRRFSWEQEHKRTRVMQYQSLHGYQAFFYHGLEKLFPDLEEQCRYSGIRLAT
;
A
#
# COMPACT_ATOMS: atom_id res chain seq x y z
N MET A 1 -17.59 18.08 -47.41
CA MET A 1 -17.24 18.75 -46.13
C MET A 1 -18.22 18.44 -45.01
N HIS A 2 -19.54 18.52 -45.22
CA HIS A 2 -20.53 18.25 -44.14
C HIS A 2 -20.50 16.83 -43.56
N VAL A 3 -20.35 15.80 -44.39
CA VAL A 3 -20.27 14.39 -43.91
C VAL A 3 -19.08 14.16 -42.99
N ILE A 4 -17.91 14.72 -43.35
CA ILE A 4 -16.68 14.62 -42.55
C ILE A 4 -16.88 15.31 -41.19
N ALA A 5 -17.48 16.50 -41.17
CA ALA A 5 -17.77 17.22 -39.93
C ALA A 5 -18.75 16.45 -39.01
N VAL A 6 -19.78 15.82 -39.58
CA VAL A 6 -20.71 14.97 -38.82
C VAL A 6 -20.00 13.75 -38.22
N VAL A 7 -19.12 13.10 -38.97
CA VAL A 7 -18.33 11.97 -38.46
C VAL A 7 -17.43 12.39 -37.29
N PHE A 8 -16.71 13.52 -37.39
CA PHE A 8 -15.90 14.03 -36.29
C PHE A 8 -16.74 14.40 -35.06
N LEU A 9 -17.92 14.98 -35.25
CA LEU A 9 -18.84 15.29 -34.16
C LEU A 9 -19.29 14.02 -33.44
N LEU A 10 -19.70 12.98 -34.19
CA LEU A 10 -20.12 11.70 -33.63
C LEU A 10 -18.99 11.01 -32.86
N PHE A 11 -17.76 11.01 -33.40
CA PHE A 11 -16.59 10.49 -32.70
C PHE A 11 -16.30 11.24 -31.41
N SER A 12 -16.40 12.58 -31.44
CA SER A 12 -16.16 13.41 -30.26
C SER A 12 -17.22 13.14 -29.18
N VAL A 13 -18.49 13.08 -29.56
CA VAL A 13 -19.59 12.76 -28.63
C VAL A 13 -19.42 11.36 -28.03
N LEU A 14 -19.11 10.36 -28.86
CA LEU A 14 -18.87 9.00 -28.39
C LEU A 14 -17.67 8.93 -27.44
N SER A 15 -16.56 9.60 -27.76
CA SER A 15 -15.39 9.65 -26.88
C SER A 15 -15.70 10.31 -25.54
N GLY A 16 -16.48 11.39 -25.53
CA GLY A 16 -16.91 12.06 -24.30
C GLY A 16 -17.81 11.16 -23.44
N PHE A 17 -18.75 10.45 -24.07
CA PHE A 17 -19.59 9.48 -23.39
C PHE A 17 -18.77 8.32 -22.79
N LEU A 18 -17.83 7.76 -23.54
CA LEU A 18 -16.95 6.68 -23.06
C LEU A 18 -16.05 7.15 -21.92
N GLN A 19 -15.50 8.37 -22.00
CA GLN A 19 -14.69 8.94 -20.92
C GLN A 19 -15.51 9.17 -19.64
N LEU A 20 -16.75 9.63 -19.78
CA LEU A 20 -17.65 9.81 -18.65
C LEU A 20 -18.01 8.46 -18.01
N ALA A 21 -18.40 7.48 -18.83
CA ALA A 21 -18.70 6.12 -18.37
C ALA A 21 -17.49 5.48 -17.66
N TRP A 22 -16.29 5.62 -18.25
CA TRP A 22 -15.03 5.18 -17.65
C TRP A 22 -14.77 5.86 -16.31
N SER A 23 -14.95 7.19 -16.22
CA SER A 23 -14.69 7.95 -15.00
C SER A 23 -15.62 7.52 -13.86
N ILE A 24 -16.91 7.32 -14.15
CA ILE A 24 -17.90 6.85 -13.19
C ILE A 24 -17.58 5.41 -12.75
N MET A 25 -17.35 4.51 -13.70
CA MET A 25 -17.03 3.11 -13.41
C MET A 25 -15.74 2.99 -12.60
N ARG A 26 -14.69 3.71 -13.00
CA ARG A 26 -13.42 3.76 -12.28
C ARG A 26 -13.62 4.25 -10.85
N TRP A 27 -14.35 5.35 -10.66
CA TRP A 27 -14.59 5.88 -9.31
C TRP A 27 -15.41 4.92 -8.45
N TYR A 28 -16.44 4.28 -9.03
CA TYR A 28 -17.22 3.25 -8.36
C TYR A 28 -16.35 2.05 -7.95
N LEU A 29 -15.53 1.52 -8.86
CA LEU A 29 -14.66 0.39 -8.60
C LEU A 29 -13.59 0.73 -7.57
N LEU A 30 -13.00 1.94 -7.61
CA LEU A 30 -12.07 2.40 -6.59
C LEU A 30 -12.79 2.51 -5.24
N LYS A 31 -13.95 3.17 -5.16
CA LYS A 31 -14.68 3.33 -3.91
C LYS A 31 -15.11 1.98 -3.30
N ARG A 32 -15.44 1.00 -4.14
CA ARG A 32 -15.92 -0.32 -3.69
C ARG A 32 -14.81 -1.32 -3.38
N ASN A 33 -13.73 -1.31 -4.14
CA ASN A 33 -12.69 -2.35 -4.08
C ASN A 33 -11.33 -1.84 -3.61
N SER A 34 -11.14 -0.52 -3.43
CA SER A 34 -9.91 0.03 -2.86
C SER A 34 -10.12 0.51 -1.43
N GLY A 35 -9.04 0.54 -0.66
CA GLY A 35 -9.00 1.10 0.70
C GLY A 35 -8.76 2.62 0.75
N ILE A 36 -9.00 3.37 -0.33
CA ILE A 36 -8.62 4.80 -0.41
C ILE A 36 -9.35 5.66 0.63
N ASN A 37 -10.61 5.34 0.95
CA ASN A 37 -11.34 6.14 1.93
C ASN A 37 -10.88 5.79 3.36
N GLU A 38 -10.58 4.53 3.59
CA GLU A 38 -10.14 3.94 4.84
C GLU A 38 -8.74 4.46 5.23
N ILE A 39 -7.87 4.73 4.26
CA ILE A 39 -6.57 5.38 4.52
C ILE A 39 -6.76 6.71 5.26
N LYS A 40 -7.82 7.48 5.00
CA LYS A 40 -8.02 8.78 5.66
C LYS A 40 -8.15 8.65 7.18
N GLU A 41 -8.71 7.55 7.66
CA GLU A 41 -8.94 7.27 9.07
C GLU A 41 -7.85 6.37 9.68
N THR A 42 -6.93 5.88 8.84
CA THR A 42 -5.83 5.01 9.28
C THR A 42 -4.82 5.81 10.12
N GLY A 43 -4.33 5.20 11.20
CA GLY A 43 -3.33 5.78 12.10
C GLY A 43 -3.92 6.58 13.27
N GLU A 44 -5.21 6.89 13.24
CA GLU A 44 -5.89 7.55 14.35
C GLU A 44 -6.04 6.58 15.54
N PRO A 45 -5.68 7.00 16.77
CA PRO A 45 -5.88 6.18 17.95
C PRO A 45 -7.35 5.80 18.08
N SER A 46 -7.64 4.50 18.23
CA SER A 46 -9.02 4.04 18.29
C SER A 46 -9.79 4.59 19.51
N GLY A 47 -9.06 5.05 20.54
CA GLY A 47 -9.61 5.47 21.84
C GLY A 47 -10.29 4.32 22.61
N ARG A 48 -10.23 3.10 22.07
CA ARG A 48 -10.87 1.91 22.63
C ARG A 48 -9.89 1.17 23.52
N LYS A 49 -10.44 0.45 24.49
CA LYS A 49 -9.66 -0.54 25.23
C LYS A 49 -9.24 -1.67 24.28
N LEU A 50 -7.98 -2.10 24.38
CA LEU A 50 -7.49 -3.25 23.64
C LEU A 50 -8.30 -4.50 23.99
N LEU A 51 -8.48 -5.36 22.99
CA LEU A 51 -9.07 -6.68 23.14
C LEU A 51 -8.06 -7.60 23.81
N ASN A 52 -8.49 -8.25 24.89
CA ASN A 52 -7.72 -9.30 25.55
C ASN A 52 -7.60 -10.49 24.58
N GLY A 53 -6.43 -10.66 23.97
CA GLY A 53 -6.21 -11.68 22.95
C GLY A 53 -4.90 -11.50 22.19
N ILE A 54 -4.61 -12.48 21.33
CA ILE A 54 -3.41 -12.49 20.48
C ILE A 54 -3.84 -12.51 19.02
N ALA A 55 -3.44 -11.50 18.25
CA ALA A 55 -3.51 -11.54 16.80
C ALA A 55 -2.27 -12.26 16.25
N VAL A 56 -2.47 -13.34 15.50
CA VAL A 56 -1.39 -14.10 14.87
C VAL A 56 -1.39 -13.82 13.37
N ILE A 57 -0.24 -13.37 12.87
CA ILE A 57 -0.06 -12.98 11.47
C ILE A 57 0.97 -13.90 10.84
N CYS A 58 0.52 -14.70 9.88
CA CYS A 58 1.35 -15.69 9.19
C CYS A 58 1.99 -15.08 7.93
N GLY A 59 3.13 -14.41 8.11
CA GLY A 59 3.96 -13.83 7.06
C GLY A 59 4.44 -12.44 7.41
N GLY A 60 5.75 -12.20 7.30
CA GLY A 60 6.41 -10.92 7.58
C GLY A 60 6.63 -10.08 6.31
N SER A 61 5.81 -10.25 5.27
CA SER A 61 5.84 -9.39 4.08
C SER A 61 5.28 -8.00 4.41
N ILE A 62 5.35 -7.06 3.45
CA ILE A 62 4.77 -5.72 3.66
C ILE A 62 3.30 -5.78 4.08
N ALA A 63 2.50 -6.68 3.51
CA ALA A 63 1.09 -6.84 3.89
C ALA A 63 0.95 -7.34 5.34
N GLY A 64 1.77 -8.30 5.75
CA GLY A 64 1.76 -8.85 7.11
C GLY A 64 2.23 -7.83 8.15
N LEU A 65 3.29 -7.08 7.86
CA LEU A 65 3.78 -6.02 8.75
C LEU A 65 2.76 -4.88 8.91
N LEU A 66 2.10 -4.47 7.83
CA LEU A 66 1.04 -3.46 7.90
C LEU A 66 -0.19 -3.98 8.65
N ALA A 67 -0.59 -5.22 8.43
CA ALA A 67 -1.64 -5.86 9.23
C ALA A 67 -1.26 -5.88 10.72
N ALA A 68 0.00 -6.17 11.05
CA ALA A 68 0.48 -6.20 12.42
C ALA A 68 0.42 -4.83 13.08
N ARG A 69 0.87 -3.79 12.36
CA ARG A 69 0.80 -2.40 12.81
C ARG A 69 -0.63 -1.98 13.14
N VAL A 70 -1.59 -2.34 12.29
CA VAL A 70 -3.02 -2.04 12.51
C VAL A 70 -3.57 -2.88 13.67
N CYS A 71 -3.32 -4.19 13.70
CA CYS A 71 -3.78 -5.07 14.79
C CYS A 71 -3.25 -4.65 16.16
N HIS A 72 -2.08 -4.02 16.24
CA HIS A 72 -1.52 -3.53 17.49
C HIS A 72 -2.37 -2.42 18.14
N GLU A 73 -3.25 -1.76 17.38
CA GLU A 73 -4.23 -0.80 17.93
C GLU A 73 -5.47 -1.46 18.55
N PHE A 74 -5.66 -2.77 18.33
CA PHE A 74 -6.86 -3.50 18.74
C PHE A 74 -6.59 -4.65 19.69
N PHE A 75 -5.40 -5.25 19.67
CA PHE A 75 -5.06 -6.44 20.45
C PHE A 75 -3.91 -6.16 21.41
N GLU A 76 -3.97 -6.73 22.62
CA GLU A 76 -2.88 -6.63 23.60
C GLU A 76 -1.56 -7.24 23.11
N ARG A 77 -1.64 -8.26 22.25
CA ARG A 77 -0.47 -8.94 21.69
C ARG A 77 -0.67 -9.19 20.21
N VAL A 78 0.38 -8.92 19.44
CA VAL A 78 0.46 -9.24 18.02
C VAL A 78 1.72 -10.06 17.81
N VAL A 79 1.58 -11.22 17.16
CA VAL A 79 2.67 -12.14 16.86
C VAL A 79 2.76 -12.32 15.36
N ILE A 80 3.93 -12.06 14.79
CA ILE A 80 4.23 -12.33 13.38
C ILE A 80 5.01 -13.64 13.29
N ILE A 81 4.54 -14.55 12.45
CA ILE A 81 5.21 -15.81 12.13
C ILE A 81 5.81 -15.68 10.74
N GLU A 82 7.13 -15.79 10.64
CA GLU A 82 7.86 -15.66 9.39
C GLU A 82 8.79 -16.87 9.21
N PRO A 83 8.64 -17.65 8.12
CA PRO A 83 9.47 -18.83 7.88
C PRO A 83 10.92 -18.51 7.47
N GLU A 84 11.24 -17.27 7.12
CA GLU A 84 12.60 -16.85 6.75
C GLU A 84 13.39 -16.33 7.96
N GLY A 85 14.11 -17.24 8.64
CA GLY A 85 14.84 -16.92 9.88
C GLY A 85 15.93 -15.86 9.75
N TRP A 86 16.48 -15.63 8.56
CA TRP A 86 17.51 -14.61 8.31
C TRP A 86 16.98 -13.17 8.47
N LEU A 87 15.65 -12.97 8.43
CA LEU A 87 15.04 -11.65 8.57
C LEU A 87 15.24 -11.01 9.95
N ASN A 88 15.51 -11.82 10.98
CA ASN A 88 15.86 -11.33 12.32
C ASN A 88 17.37 -11.18 12.53
N GLY A 89 18.19 -11.53 11.53
CA GLY A 89 19.65 -11.42 11.59
C GLY A 89 20.17 -10.11 11.03
N GLU A 90 21.50 -9.97 10.99
CA GLU A 90 22.17 -8.78 10.46
C GLU A 90 21.77 -8.47 9.01
N ASP A 91 21.63 -9.50 8.18
CA ASP A 91 21.23 -9.35 6.78
C ASP A 91 19.78 -8.84 6.65
N GLY A 92 18.86 -9.33 7.47
CA GLY A 92 17.46 -8.89 7.49
C GLY A 92 17.26 -7.45 7.96
N MET A 93 18.13 -6.98 8.85
CA MET A 93 18.05 -5.67 9.51
C MET A 93 19.01 -4.63 8.94
N ARG A 94 19.59 -4.88 7.75
CA ARG A 94 20.50 -3.93 7.09
C ARG A 94 19.83 -2.57 6.89
N ARG A 95 20.59 -1.52 7.17
CA ARG A 95 20.21 -0.12 6.89
C ARG A 95 19.83 0.10 5.42
N PHE A 96 20.60 -0.47 4.50
CA PHE A 96 20.35 -0.39 3.06
C PHE A 96 19.80 -1.73 2.58
N SER A 97 18.48 -1.81 2.40
CA SER A 97 17.80 -3.07 2.06
C SER A 97 18.18 -3.64 0.69
N TRP A 98 18.72 -2.83 -0.22
CA TRP A 98 19.24 -3.29 -1.51
C TRP A 98 20.63 -3.97 -1.41
N GLU A 99 21.29 -3.91 -0.25
CA GLU A 99 22.56 -4.60 0.02
C GLU A 99 22.35 -5.97 0.69
N GLN A 100 21.10 -6.40 0.86
CA GLN A 100 20.78 -7.72 1.41
C GLN A 100 21.28 -8.84 0.50
N GLU A 101 21.91 -9.85 1.10
CA GLU A 101 22.44 -11.00 0.38
C GLU A 101 21.35 -12.06 0.16
N HIS A 102 20.50 -12.27 1.17
CA HIS A 102 19.39 -13.19 1.07
C HIS A 102 18.19 -12.53 0.38
N LYS A 103 17.57 -13.29 -0.52
CA LYS A 103 16.29 -12.92 -1.13
C LYS A 103 15.16 -13.68 -0.49
N ARG A 104 14.01 -13.02 -0.38
CA ARG A 104 12.79 -13.68 0.07
C ARG A 104 12.35 -14.72 -0.96
N THR A 105 12.49 -15.99 -0.59
CA THR A 105 12.22 -17.16 -1.44
C THR A 105 10.74 -17.33 -1.75
N ARG A 106 9.86 -16.79 -0.89
CA ARG A 106 8.40 -16.93 -1.00
C ARG A 106 7.68 -15.67 -1.47
N VAL A 107 8.41 -14.62 -1.83
CA VAL A 107 7.84 -13.35 -2.31
C VAL A 107 8.15 -13.21 -3.79
N MET A 108 7.22 -13.67 -4.64
CA MET A 108 7.30 -13.56 -6.10
C MET A 108 7.48 -12.10 -6.59
N GLN A 109 7.03 -11.14 -5.78
CA GLN A 109 6.96 -9.71 -6.10
C GLN A 109 8.31 -8.97 -6.08
N TYR A 110 9.42 -9.63 -5.72
CA TYR A 110 10.72 -8.95 -5.56
C TYR A 110 11.19 -8.25 -6.84
N GLN A 111 10.83 -8.78 -8.02
CA GLN A 111 11.16 -8.19 -9.33
C GLN A 111 9.95 -7.61 -10.07
N SER A 112 8.80 -7.46 -9.40
CA SER A 112 7.60 -6.93 -10.02
C SER A 112 7.57 -5.41 -10.00
N LEU A 113 7.07 -4.81 -11.08
CA LEU A 113 6.73 -3.39 -11.08
C LEU A 113 5.52 -3.18 -10.16
N HIS A 114 5.70 -2.35 -9.15
CA HIS A 114 4.61 -1.89 -8.30
C HIS A 114 4.05 -0.59 -8.89
N GLY A 115 2.72 -0.45 -8.95
CA GLY A 115 2.04 0.75 -9.46
C GLY A 115 1.31 1.54 -8.37
N TYR A 116 1.61 1.24 -7.11
CA TYR A 116 0.85 1.66 -5.94
C TYR A 116 1.69 2.41 -4.90
N GLN A 117 2.91 2.84 -5.27
CA GLN A 117 3.87 3.46 -4.35
C GLN A 117 3.32 4.74 -3.71
N ALA A 118 2.67 5.61 -4.49
CA ALA A 118 2.07 6.84 -3.96
C ALA A 118 0.97 6.56 -2.93
N PHE A 119 0.11 5.57 -3.22
CA PHE A 119 -0.93 5.13 -2.29
C PHE A 119 -0.32 4.55 -1.00
N PHE A 120 0.71 3.71 -1.14
CA PHE A 120 1.44 3.16 0.01
C PHE A 120 2.09 4.25 0.84
N TYR A 121 2.74 5.22 0.21
CA TYR A 121 3.40 6.32 0.91
C TYR A 121 2.41 7.09 1.80
N HIS A 122 1.26 7.49 1.28
CA HIS A 122 0.24 8.19 2.06
C HIS A 122 -0.32 7.35 3.22
N GLY A 123 -0.42 6.03 3.05
CA GLY A 123 -0.81 5.13 4.14
C GLY A 123 0.28 5.01 5.21
N LEU A 124 1.54 4.88 4.78
CA LEU A 124 2.69 4.77 5.68
C LEU A 124 2.90 6.03 6.51
N GLU A 125 2.76 7.21 5.91
CA GLU A 125 2.92 8.50 6.58
C GLU A 125 1.94 8.65 7.76
N LYS A 126 0.74 8.10 7.62
CA LYS A 126 -0.25 8.06 8.70
C LYS A 126 0.04 7.02 9.77
N LEU A 127 0.59 5.86 9.39
CA LEU A 127 0.86 4.75 10.30
C LEU A 127 2.14 4.91 11.12
N PHE A 128 3.11 5.65 10.57
CA PHE A 128 4.47 5.81 11.09
C PHE A 128 4.84 7.31 11.13
N PRO A 129 4.70 7.97 12.29
CA PRO A 129 5.00 9.39 12.43
C PRO A 129 6.45 9.77 12.09
N ASP A 130 7.38 8.83 12.18
CA ASP A 130 8.81 8.99 11.91
C ASP A 130 9.22 8.51 10.51
N LEU A 131 8.25 8.24 9.60
CA LEU A 131 8.53 7.67 8.28
C LEU A 131 9.62 8.42 7.50
N GLU A 132 9.55 9.76 7.46
CA GLU A 132 10.54 10.56 6.73
C GLU A 132 11.95 10.39 7.31
N GLU A 133 12.06 10.36 8.64
CA GLU A 133 13.34 10.14 9.32
C GLU A 133 13.89 8.74 8.98
N GLN A 134 13.03 7.72 9.02
CA GLN A 134 13.42 6.35 8.66
C GLN A 134 13.82 6.21 7.19
N CYS A 135 13.12 6.89 6.28
CA CYS A 135 13.50 6.94 4.87
C CYS A 135 14.88 7.59 4.69
N ARG A 136 15.12 8.73 5.35
CA ARG A 136 16.41 9.43 5.30
C ARG A 136 17.54 8.58 5.90
N TYR A 137 17.28 7.96 7.05
CA TYR A 137 18.19 7.00 7.67
C TYR A 137 18.53 5.88 6.68
N SER A 138 17.54 5.32 6.00
CA SER A 138 17.69 4.23 5.04
C SER A 138 18.19 4.67 3.65
N GLY A 139 18.56 5.94 3.46
CA GLY A 139 19.03 6.46 2.17
C GLY A 139 17.96 6.57 1.07
N ILE A 140 16.68 6.44 1.43
CA ILE A 140 15.54 6.57 0.52
C ILE A 140 15.21 8.05 0.37
N ARG A 141 15.18 8.53 -0.89
CA ARG A 141 14.75 9.90 -1.21
C ARG A 141 13.25 9.90 -1.48
N LEU A 142 12.54 10.76 -0.78
CA LEU A 142 11.14 11.05 -1.06
C LEU A 142 11.07 12.07 -2.21
N ALA A 143 10.24 11.77 -3.20
CA ALA A 143 9.88 12.75 -4.23
C ALA A 143 8.77 13.62 -3.64
N THR A 144 9.16 14.73 -3.02
CA THR A 144 8.25 15.81 -2.60
C THR A 144 7.87 16.70 -3.76
#